data_AF-A0AAV2Q765-F1
#
_entry.id   AF-A0AAV2Q765-F1
#
_cell.length_a   1.000
_cell.length_b   1.000
_cell.length_c   1.000
_cell.angle_alpha   90.00
_cell.angle_beta   90.00
_cell.angle_gamma   90.00
#
_symmetry.space_group_name_H-M   'P 1'
#
loop_
_entity.id
_entity.type
_entity.pdbx_description
1 polymer ?
#
loop_
_entity_poly.entity_id
_entity_poly.type
_entity_poly.pdbx_seq_one_letter_code
_entity_poly.pdbx_strand_id
1 'polypeptide(L)'
;MDNSIMNPPKFDPEFIKKSFEIYRKEVECWGSVTNIAKSKQGMAVALSLPDDSSIKNKIFTELETADLQSTNGVDKILEYMDKLYLKDDLLNANEMFNNFDDYVKKPSDTMKEYVMEFDRLYRRCEKYTVLKIGDGALGFYLLKKAKLDDRETQLVLTGVDYKNKDVTIYEQMSSALVKFLGGQRKILILL
;
A
#
# COMPACT_ATOMS: atom_id res chain seq x y z
N MET A 1 -34.00 6.47 25.83
CA MET A 1 -33.45 5.51 24.85
C MET A 1 -32.13 6.08 24.39
N ASP A 2 -31.09 5.26 24.31
CA ASP A 2 -29.78 5.71 23.83
C ASP A 2 -29.91 6.14 22.35
N ASN A 3 -29.61 7.40 22.06
CA ASN A 3 -29.70 7.97 20.71
C ASN A 3 -28.57 7.46 19.79
N SER A 4 -27.62 6.66 20.30
CA SER A 4 -26.50 6.11 19.53
C SER A 4 -26.94 5.28 18.32
N ILE A 5 -28.04 4.52 18.43
CA ILE A 5 -28.56 3.64 17.37
C ILE A 5 -29.27 4.43 16.26
N MET A 6 -29.58 5.71 16.50
CA MET A 6 -30.22 6.60 15.52
C MET A 6 -29.18 7.31 14.64
N ASN A 7 -27.96 7.51 15.13
CA ASN A 7 -26.93 8.25 14.41
C ASN A 7 -26.03 7.29 13.61
N PRO A 8 -25.76 7.58 12.33
CA PRO A 8 -24.79 6.79 11.57
C PRO A 8 -23.38 6.86 12.19
N PRO A 9 -22.55 5.83 11.98
CA PRO A 9 -21.14 5.87 12.34
C PRO A 9 -20.45 7.06 11.68
N LYS A 10 -19.52 7.70 12.41
CA LYS A 10 -18.71 8.78 11.85
C LYS A 10 -17.59 8.22 10.99
N PHE A 11 -17.40 8.85 9.83
CA PHE A 11 -16.22 8.68 9.00
C PHE A 11 -15.20 9.76 9.36
N ASP A 12 -13.94 9.37 9.54
CA ASP A 12 -12.83 10.29 9.79
C ASP A 12 -11.74 10.01 8.75
N PRO A 13 -11.59 10.88 7.74
CA PRO A 13 -10.60 10.69 6.67
C PRO A 13 -9.16 10.96 7.13
N GLU A 14 -8.94 11.68 8.24
CA GLU A 14 -7.61 12.05 8.72
C GLU A 14 -7.01 11.01 9.68
N PHE A 15 -7.85 10.20 10.32
CA PHE A 15 -7.39 9.14 11.23
C PHE A 15 -7.11 7.82 10.51
N ILE A 16 -5.83 7.55 10.26
CA ILE A 16 -5.28 6.26 9.76
C ILE A 16 -5.76 5.03 10.59
N LYS A 17 -6.23 5.21 11.84
CA LYS A 17 -6.65 4.09 12.69
C LYS A 17 -7.93 3.39 12.22
N LYS A 18 -8.76 4.04 11.40
CA LYS A 18 -10.00 3.44 10.89
C LYS A 18 -9.92 3.34 9.38
N SER A 19 -9.54 2.16 8.89
CA SER A 19 -9.61 1.90 7.45
C SER A 19 -11.05 2.05 6.97
N PHE A 20 -11.22 2.42 5.69
CA PHE A 20 -12.53 2.48 5.05
C PHE A 20 -13.29 1.13 5.21
N GLU A 21 -12.58 0.01 5.20
CA GLU A 21 -13.12 -1.32 5.51
C GLU A 21 -13.80 -1.43 6.88
N ILE A 22 -13.23 -0.82 7.92
CA ILE A 22 -13.84 -0.81 9.25
C ILE A 22 -15.08 0.09 9.24
N TYR A 23 -15.01 1.25 8.60
CA TYR A 23 -16.15 2.15 8.46
C TYR A 23 -17.32 1.49 7.73
N ARG A 24 -17.07 0.82 6.61
CA ARG A 24 -18.05 0.01 5.86
C ARG A 24 -18.79 -0.95 6.79
N LYS A 25 -18.05 -1.78 7.52
CA LYS A 25 -18.62 -2.78 8.44
C LYS A 25 -19.50 -2.13 9.52
N GLU A 26 -19.07 -1.00 10.07
CA GLU A 26 -19.87 -0.29 11.06
C GLU A 26 -21.18 0.25 10.48
N VAL A 27 -21.14 0.82 9.27
CA VAL A 27 -22.34 1.34 8.58
C VAL A 27 -23.31 0.22 8.24
N GLU A 28 -22.80 -0.92 7.79
CA GLU A 28 -23.59 -2.13 7.54
C GLU A 28 -24.27 -2.65 8.83
N CYS A 29 -23.50 -2.78 9.91
CA CYS A 29 -24.02 -3.15 11.23
C CYS A 29 -25.08 -2.14 11.71
N TRP A 30 -24.79 -0.84 11.63
CA TRP A 30 -25.73 0.23 12.00
C TRP A 30 -27.03 0.15 11.21
N GLY A 31 -26.94 -0.04 9.89
CA GLY A 31 -28.11 -0.19 9.01
C GLY A 31 -28.99 -1.39 9.34
N SER A 32 -28.45 -2.40 10.05
CA SER A 32 -29.19 -3.58 10.51
C SER A 32 -29.92 -3.39 11.85
N VAL A 33 -29.47 -2.45 12.68
CA VAL A 33 -30.01 -2.24 14.04
C VAL A 33 -30.75 -0.91 14.21
N THR A 34 -30.63 0.02 13.25
CA THR A 34 -31.27 1.33 13.32
C THR A 34 -32.78 1.27 13.05
N ASN A 35 -33.52 2.20 13.66
CA ASN A 35 -34.96 2.40 13.42
C ASN A 35 -35.26 3.33 12.22
N ILE A 36 -34.22 3.84 11.55
CA ILE A 36 -34.39 4.65 10.34
C ILE A 36 -34.83 3.75 9.18
N ALA A 37 -35.93 4.11 8.52
CA ALA A 37 -36.42 3.42 7.33
C ALA A 37 -35.32 3.29 6.27
N LYS A 38 -35.22 2.13 5.60
CA LYS A 38 -34.16 1.83 4.61
C LYS A 38 -33.98 2.94 3.56
N SER A 39 -35.08 3.50 3.06
CA SER A 39 -35.09 4.63 2.11
C SER A 39 -34.54 5.95 2.65
N LYS A 40 -34.27 6.07 3.96
CA LYS A 40 -33.69 7.27 4.58
C LYS A 40 -32.27 7.03 5.10
N GLN A 41 -31.82 5.77 5.14
CA GLN A 41 -30.51 5.43 5.68
C GLN A 41 -29.38 6.01 4.83
N GLY A 42 -29.48 5.96 3.49
CA GLY A 42 -28.48 6.55 2.59
C GLY A 42 -28.28 8.04 2.85
N MET A 43 -29.36 8.81 2.81
CA MET A 43 -29.32 10.24 3.15
C MET A 43 -28.74 10.52 4.54
N ALA A 44 -29.10 9.72 5.55
CA ALA A 44 -28.56 9.89 6.89
C ALA A 44 -27.03 9.67 6.92
N VAL A 45 -26.53 8.62 6.27
CA VAL A 45 -25.09 8.35 6.14
C VAL A 45 -24.39 9.49 5.41
N ALA A 46 -24.91 9.94 4.26
CA ALA A 46 -24.31 11.04 3.49
C ALA A 46 -24.19 12.34 4.29
N LEU A 47 -25.23 12.69 5.06
CA LEU A 47 -25.22 13.87 5.93
C LEU A 47 -24.26 13.75 7.11
N SER A 48 -23.99 12.53 7.57
CA SER A 48 -23.06 12.26 8.68
C SER A 48 -21.58 12.36 8.31
N LEU A 49 -21.26 12.40 7.01
CA LEU A 49 -19.89 12.59 6.53
C LEU A 49 -19.37 13.99 6.91
N PRO A 50 -18.06 14.16 7.14
CA PRO A 50 -17.48 15.44 7.53
C PRO A 50 -17.66 16.51 6.45
N ASP A 51 -18.04 17.73 6.85
CA ASP A 51 -18.29 18.85 5.93
C ASP A 51 -17.03 19.37 5.23
N ASP A 52 -15.89 19.26 5.91
CA ASP A 52 -14.56 19.60 5.40
C ASP A 52 -13.94 18.51 4.52
N SER A 53 -14.61 17.37 4.36
CA SER A 53 -14.11 16.27 3.55
C SER A 53 -14.48 16.40 2.07
N SER A 54 -13.53 16.12 1.20
CA SER A 54 -13.78 16.04 -0.25
C SER A 54 -14.82 14.97 -0.61
N ILE A 55 -15.01 13.96 0.23
CA ILE A 55 -15.93 12.84 -0.02
C ILE A 55 -17.40 13.27 0.06
N LYS A 56 -17.79 14.10 1.04
CA LYS A 56 -19.18 14.55 1.18
C LYS A 56 -19.62 15.36 -0.05
N ASN A 57 -18.78 16.31 -0.46
CA ASN A 57 -19.04 17.13 -1.65
C ASN A 57 -19.17 16.27 -2.91
N LYS A 58 -18.28 15.30 -3.10
CA LYS A 58 -18.33 14.37 -4.24
C LYS A 58 -19.62 13.55 -4.26
N ILE A 59 -20.04 13.00 -3.12
CA ILE A 59 -21.29 12.24 -3.00
C ILE A 59 -22.51 13.09 -3.39
N PHE A 60 -22.62 14.31 -2.86
CA PHE A 60 -23.76 15.19 -3.18
C PHE A 60 -23.69 15.80 -4.59
N THR A 61 -22.53 15.73 -5.25
CA THR A 61 -22.36 16.18 -6.63
C THR A 61 -22.63 15.07 -7.65
N GLU A 62 -22.24 13.83 -7.34
CA GLU A 62 -22.22 12.73 -8.30
C GLU A 62 -23.35 11.71 -8.11
N LEU A 63 -23.96 11.62 -6.92
CA LEU A 63 -25.13 10.78 -6.68
C LEU A 63 -26.41 11.61 -6.67
N GLU A 64 -27.45 11.10 -7.34
CA GLU A 64 -28.75 11.75 -7.35
C GLU A 64 -29.43 11.65 -5.97
N THR A 65 -30.23 12.66 -5.62
CA THR A 65 -30.99 12.64 -4.35
C THR A 65 -31.90 11.41 -4.27
N ALA A 66 -32.48 10.99 -5.41
CA ALA A 66 -33.30 9.78 -5.50
C ALA A 66 -32.51 8.50 -5.17
N ASP A 67 -31.21 8.45 -5.51
CA ASP A 67 -30.34 7.34 -5.17
C ASP A 67 -30.10 7.27 -3.66
N LEU A 68 -29.86 8.42 -3.01
CA LEU A 68 -29.69 8.50 -1.55
C LEU A 68 -30.97 8.15 -0.78
N GLN A 69 -32.13 8.38 -1.40
CA GLN A 69 -33.46 8.10 -0.84
C GLN A 69 -34.00 6.69 -1.19
N SER A 70 -33.20 5.87 -1.85
CA SER A 70 -33.57 4.50 -2.21
C SER A 70 -33.29 3.52 -1.06
N THR A 71 -33.92 2.34 -1.09
CA THR A 71 -33.70 1.29 -0.08
C THR A 71 -32.27 0.73 -0.07
N ASN A 72 -31.53 0.90 -1.16
CA ASN A 72 -30.11 0.58 -1.30
C ASN A 72 -29.21 1.83 -1.31
N GLY A 73 -29.69 2.98 -0.80
CA GLY A 73 -28.92 4.22 -0.80
C GLY A 73 -27.60 4.13 0.00
N VAL A 74 -27.57 3.33 1.06
CA VAL A 74 -26.34 3.05 1.82
C VAL A 74 -25.32 2.30 0.96
N ASP A 75 -25.76 1.27 0.24
CA ASP A 75 -24.90 0.45 -0.61
C ASP A 75 -24.28 1.33 -1.71
N LYS A 76 -25.06 2.21 -2.33
CA LYS A 76 -24.57 3.15 -3.36
C LYS A 76 -23.49 4.10 -2.82
N ILE A 77 -23.65 4.61 -1.60
CA ILE A 77 -22.63 5.46 -0.95
C ILE A 77 -21.35 4.64 -0.70
N LEU A 78 -21.49 3.44 -0.12
CA LEU A 78 -20.36 2.60 0.20
C LEU A 78 -19.63 2.12 -1.06
N GLU A 79 -20.32 1.80 -2.15
CA GLU A 79 -19.72 1.50 -3.46
C GLU A 79 -18.98 2.70 -4.06
N TYR A 80 -19.54 3.90 -3.91
CA TYR A 80 -18.90 5.12 -4.38
C TYR A 80 -17.61 5.42 -3.60
N MET A 81 -17.67 5.33 -2.28
CA MET A 81 -16.50 5.46 -1.41
C MET A 81 -15.46 4.38 -1.73
N ASP A 82 -15.87 3.14 -1.97
CA ASP A 82 -14.99 2.04 -2.39
C ASP A 82 -14.17 2.43 -3.62
N LYS A 83 -14.84 2.90 -4.68
CA LYS A 83 -14.18 3.31 -5.93
C LYS A 83 -13.17 4.43 -5.70
N LEU A 84 -13.49 5.39 -4.85
CA LEU A 84 -12.60 6.50 -4.55
C LEU A 84 -11.36 6.04 -3.76
N TYR A 85 -11.56 5.30 -2.66
CA TYR A 85 -10.45 4.85 -1.83
C TYR A 85 -9.59 3.78 -2.52
N LEU A 86 -10.18 2.90 -3.35
CA LEU A 86 -9.43 1.97 -4.19
C LEU A 86 -8.59 2.69 -5.25
N LYS A 87 -9.11 3.76 -5.86
CA LYS A 87 -8.36 4.56 -6.82
C LYS A 87 -7.16 5.23 -6.15
N ASP A 88 -7.35 5.81 -4.98
CA ASP A 88 -6.27 6.44 -4.21
C ASP A 88 -5.23 5.39 -3.77
N ASP A 89 -5.67 4.21 -3.33
CA ASP A 89 -4.77 3.09 -3.00
C ASP A 89 -3.95 2.61 -4.21
N LEU A 90 -4.54 2.53 -5.40
CA LEU A 90 -3.82 2.17 -6.62
C LEU A 90 -2.82 3.24 -7.05
N LEU A 91 -3.16 4.52 -6.93
CA LEU A 91 -2.24 5.62 -7.22
C LEU A 91 -1.06 5.62 -6.24
N ASN A 92 -1.33 5.43 -4.95
CA ASN A 92 -0.30 5.32 -3.92
C ASN A 92 0.58 4.08 -4.14
N ALA A 93 -0.01 2.93 -4.48
CA ALA A 93 0.73 1.73 -4.83
C ALA A 93 1.64 1.98 -6.04
N ASN A 94 1.12 2.60 -7.10
CA ASN A 94 1.90 2.94 -8.28
C ASN A 94 3.06 3.89 -7.96
N GLU A 95 2.85 4.91 -7.13
CA GLU A 95 3.92 5.81 -6.69
C GLU A 95 5.00 5.07 -5.88
N MET A 96 4.60 4.22 -4.92
CA MET A 96 5.56 3.42 -4.16
C MET A 96 6.33 2.46 -5.06
N PHE A 97 5.65 1.82 -6.00
CA PHE A 97 6.28 0.94 -6.98
C PHE A 97 7.30 1.69 -7.83
N ASN A 98 6.95 2.85 -8.40
CA ASN A 98 7.88 3.64 -9.22
C ASN A 98 9.10 4.10 -8.41
N ASN A 99 8.90 4.58 -7.17
CA ASN A 99 10.00 4.96 -6.28
C ASN A 99 10.95 3.79 -5.99
N PHE A 100 10.43 2.57 -5.88
CA PHE A 100 11.22 1.36 -5.69
C PHE A 100 11.88 0.89 -7.00
N ASP A 101 11.15 0.91 -8.11
CA ASP A 101 11.67 0.48 -9.42
C ASP A 101 12.78 1.42 -9.87
N ASP A 102 12.60 2.73 -9.76
CA ASP A 102 13.61 3.70 -10.21
C ASP A 102 14.88 3.69 -9.33
N TYR A 103 14.83 3.09 -8.14
CA TYR A 103 15.97 3.02 -7.24
C TYR A 103 17.07 2.11 -7.78
N VAL A 104 18.25 2.68 -7.96
CA VAL A 104 19.48 1.98 -8.34
C VAL A 104 20.61 2.39 -7.40
N LYS A 105 21.56 1.48 -7.18
CA LYS A 105 22.73 1.77 -6.35
C LYS A 105 23.50 2.97 -6.92
N LYS A 106 23.78 3.97 -6.07
CA LYS A 106 24.63 5.10 -6.48
C LYS A 106 26.11 4.72 -6.39
N PRO A 107 26.99 5.35 -7.20
CA PRO A 107 28.43 5.11 -7.13
C PRO A 107 29.04 5.35 -5.75
N SER A 108 28.49 6.31 -5.00
CA SER A 108 28.91 6.69 -3.65
C SER A 108 28.51 5.71 -2.55
N ASP A 109 27.44 4.94 -2.76
CA ASP A 109 26.86 4.12 -1.71
C ASP A 109 27.74 2.89 -1.45
N THR A 110 27.90 2.50 -0.19
CA THR A 110 28.38 1.16 0.15
C THR A 110 27.32 0.11 -0.19
N MET A 111 27.71 -1.15 -0.34
CA MET A 111 26.72 -2.23 -0.56
C MET A 111 25.74 -2.37 0.60
N LYS A 112 26.19 -2.10 1.83
CA LYS A 112 25.33 -2.14 3.01
C LYS A 112 24.26 -1.04 2.96
N GLU A 113 24.65 0.20 2.66
CA GLU A 113 23.70 1.32 2.53
C GLU A 113 22.71 1.07 1.40
N TYR A 114 23.19 0.54 0.28
CA TYR A 114 22.34 0.15 -0.84
C TYR A 114 21.27 -0.89 -0.45
N VAL A 115 21.67 -2.00 0.18
CA VAL A 115 20.72 -3.04 0.61
C VAL A 115 19.72 -2.49 1.62
N MET A 116 20.18 -1.69 2.59
CA MET A 116 19.29 -1.08 3.59
C MET A 116 18.23 -0.16 2.96
N GLU A 117 18.63 0.64 1.97
CA GLU A 117 17.70 1.55 1.30
C GLU A 117 16.74 0.81 0.36
N PHE A 118 17.23 -0.21 -0.35
CA PHE A 118 16.41 -1.11 -1.14
C PHE A 118 15.34 -1.79 -0.29
N ASP A 119 15.72 -2.35 0.87
CA ASP A 119 14.80 -2.93 1.85
C ASP A 119 13.75 -1.91 2.31
N ARG A 120 14.20 -0.69 2.63
CA ARG A 120 13.31 0.38 3.10
C ARG A 120 12.25 0.74 2.06
N LEU A 121 12.62 0.81 0.78
CA LEU A 121 11.72 1.11 -0.33
C LEU A 121 10.77 -0.06 -0.61
N TYR A 122 11.27 -1.30 -0.60
CA TYR A 122 10.43 -2.48 -0.82
C TYR A 122 9.41 -2.68 0.31
N ARG A 123 9.77 -2.44 1.58
CA ARG A 123 8.82 -2.47 2.71
C ARG A 123 7.69 -1.45 2.61
N ARG A 124 7.83 -0.41 1.79
CA ARG A 124 6.72 0.49 1.46
C ARG A 124 5.80 -0.10 0.41
N CYS A 125 6.34 -0.84 -0.54
CA CYS A 125 5.59 -1.58 -1.55
C CYS A 125 4.82 -2.76 -0.94
N GLU A 126 5.44 -3.51 -0.02
CA GLU A 126 4.85 -4.76 0.53
C GLU A 126 3.54 -4.53 1.32
N LYS A 127 3.27 -3.27 1.71
CA LYS A 127 2.00 -2.84 2.29
C LYS A 127 0.82 -3.04 1.35
N TYR A 128 1.07 -3.03 0.04
CA TYR A 128 0.09 -3.26 -1.00
C TYR A 128 0.25 -4.69 -1.55
N THR A 129 -0.75 -5.55 -1.33
CA THR A 129 -0.70 -6.96 -1.75
C THR A 129 -0.36 -7.14 -3.23
N VAL A 130 -0.86 -6.24 -4.09
CA VAL A 130 -0.61 -6.26 -5.54
C VAL A 130 0.87 -6.06 -5.91
N LEU A 131 1.67 -5.49 -5.01
CA LEU A 131 3.10 -5.22 -5.24
C LEU A 131 4.02 -6.25 -4.57
N LYS A 132 3.49 -7.31 -3.96
CA LYS A 132 4.33 -8.34 -3.34
C LYS A 132 5.10 -9.10 -4.42
N ILE A 133 6.42 -9.09 -4.27
CA ILE A 133 7.38 -9.80 -5.11
C ILE A 133 7.83 -11.05 -4.35
N GLY A 134 7.86 -12.21 -5.02
CA GLY A 134 8.40 -13.43 -4.44
C GLY A 134 9.91 -13.34 -4.22
N ASP A 135 10.41 -13.97 -3.15
CA ASP A 135 11.80 -13.82 -2.67
C ASP A 135 12.87 -13.96 -3.75
N GLY A 136 12.73 -14.96 -4.63
CA GLY A 136 13.68 -15.18 -5.73
C GLY A 136 13.69 -14.02 -6.73
N ALA A 137 12.51 -13.56 -7.14
CA ALA A 137 12.39 -12.42 -8.04
C ALA A 137 12.92 -11.13 -7.39
N LEU A 138 12.63 -10.92 -6.10
CA LEU A 138 13.14 -9.78 -5.34
C LEU A 138 14.67 -9.81 -5.22
N GLY A 139 15.26 -10.98 -4.98
CA GLY A 139 16.70 -11.18 -4.97
C GLY A 139 17.35 -10.84 -6.31
N PHE A 140 16.81 -11.34 -7.42
CA PHE A 140 17.31 -10.95 -8.75
C PHE A 140 17.13 -9.46 -9.04
N TYR A 141 16.06 -8.87 -8.54
CA TYR A 141 15.80 -7.44 -8.66
C TYR A 141 16.86 -6.60 -7.93
N LEU A 142 17.21 -7.00 -6.70
CA LEU A 142 18.31 -6.43 -5.93
C LEU A 142 19.63 -6.49 -6.73
N LEU A 143 20.01 -7.65 -7.25
CA LEU A 143 21.25 -7.77 -8.04
C LEU A 143 21.25 -6.88 -9.28
N LYS A 144 20.11 -6.81 -9.99
CA LYS A 144 19.95 -5.97 -11.18
C LYS A 144 20.10 -4.47 -10.85
N LYS A 145 19.51 -4.02 -9.74
CA LYS A 145 19.53 -2.61 -9.33
C LYS A 145 20.85 -2.23 -8.62
N ALA A 146 21.66 -3.20 -8.21
CA ALA A 146 23.00 -2.99 -7.66
C ALA A 146 24.06 -2.57 -8.70
N LYS A 147 23.73 -2.63 -10.01
CA LYS A 147 24.62 -2.26 -11.13
C LYS A 147 25.94 -3.05 -11.17
N LEU A 148 25.82 -4.35 -10.91
CA LEU A 148 26.94 -5.29 -10.97
C LEU A 148 27.36 -5.57 -12.40
N ASP A 149 28.65 -5.82 -12.61
CA ASP A 149 29.10 -6.48 -13.84
C ASP A 149 28.86 -8.01 -13.79
N ASP A 150 29.12 -8.70 -14.91
CA ASP A 150 28.88 -10.14 -15.02
C ASP A 150 29.72 -10.96 -14.02
N ARG A 151 30.94 -10.50 -13.71
CA ARG A 151 31.84 -11.20 -12.78
C ARG A 151 31.39 -11.02 -11.34
N GLU A 152 31.02 -9.80 -10.97
CA GLU A 152 30.43 -9.47 -9.67
C GLU A 152 29.14 -10.25 -9.47
N THR A 153 28.28 -10.33 -10.49
CA THR A 153 27.03 -11.11 -10.45
C THR A 153 27.32 -12.59 -10.22
N GLN A 154 28.23 -13.19 -11.00
CA GLN A 154 28.62 -14.59 -10.81
C GLN A 154 29.16 -14.85 -9.40
N LEU A 155 30.03 -13.96 -8.90
CA LEU A 155 30.60 -14.08 -7.56
C LEU A 155 29.51 -14.10 -6.48
N VAL A 156 28.54 -13.18 -6.54
CA VAL A 156 27.43 -13.14 -5.58
C VAL A 156 26.60 -14.41 -5.63
N LEU A 157 26.30 -14.92 -6.83
CA LEU A 157 25.51 -16.15 -7.00
C LEU A 157 26.19 -17.40 -6.44
N THR A 158 27.52 -17.44 -6.30
CA THR A 158 28.21 -18.55 -5.62
C THR A 158 27.87 -18.64 -4.12
N GLY A 159 27.38 -17.56 -3.54
CA GLY A 159 26.95 -17.50 -2.13
C GLY A 159 25.51 -17.92 -1.90
N VAL A 160 24.77 -18.36 -2.93
CA VAL A 160 23.34 -18.68 -2.86
C VAL A 160 23.13 -20.19 -3.01
N ASP A 161 22.55 -20.81 -2.00
CA ASP A 161 22.05 -22.19 -2.05
C ASP A 161 20.52 -22.18 -2.18
N TYR A 162 20.04 -22.34 -3.42
CA TYR A 162 18.61 -22.35 -3.72
C TYR A 162 17.86 -23.59 -3.18
N LYS A 163 18.57 -24.59 -2.68
CA LYS A 163 17.98 -25.77 -2.06
C LYS A 163 17.76 -25.58 -0.56
N ASN A 164 18.48 -24.65 0.06
CA ASN A 164 18.28 -24.29 1.45
C ASN A 164 16.94 -23.56 1.61
N LYS A 165 16.05 -24.13 2.43
CA LYS A 165 14.71 -23.57 2.71
C LYS A 165 14.63 -22.81 4.02
N ASP A 166 15.69 -22.83 4.83
CA ASP A 166 15.74 -22.17 6.14
C ASP A 166 15.97 -20.66 6.01
N VAL A 167 16.50 -20.21 4.87
CA VAL A 167 16.80 -18.81 4.58
C VAL A 167 16.28 -18.48 3.19
N THR A 168 15.58 -17.37 3.05
CA THR A 168 15.00 -16.97 1.76
C THR A 168 16.08 -16.70 0.72
N ILE A 169 15.77 -16.89 -0.56
CA ILE A 169 16.70 -16.57 -1.66
C ILE A 169 17.11 -15.09 -1.61
N TYR A 170 16.18 -14.21 -1.25
CA TYR A 170 16.44 -12.79 -1.06
C TYR A 170 17.52 -12.54 0.01
N GLU A 171 17.34 -13.09 1.21
CA GLU A 171 18.29 -12.90 2.32
C GLU A 171 19.68 -13.46 1.99
N GLN A 172 19.74 -14.59 1.30
CA GLN A 172 21.00 -15.17 0.83
C GLN A 172 21.71 -14.24 -0.15
N MET A 173 20.99 -13.69 -1.14
CA MET A 173 21.55 -12.74 -2.12
C MET A 173 21.99 -11.43 -1.47
N SER A 174 21.19 -10.85 -0.57
CA SER A 174 21.54 -9.64 0.19
C SER A 174 22.81 -9.84 1.02
N SER A 175 22.92 -10.98 1.70
CA SER A 175 24.08 -11.32 2.52
C SER A 175 25.34 -11.53 1.67
N ALA A 176 25.22 -12.25 0.55
CA ALA A 176 26.32 -12.49 -0.38
C ALA A 176 26.81 -11.18 -1.03
N LEU A 177 25.88 -10.28 -1.40
CA LEU A 177 26.18 -8.97 -1.96
C LEU A 177 27.07 -8.15 -1.01
N VAL A 178 26.67 -8.04 0.25
CA VAL A 178 27.46 -7.31 1.27
C VAL A 178 28.77 -8.02 1.58
N LYS A 179 28.77 -9.36 1.68
CA LYS A 179 29.96 -10.16 1.99
C LYS A 179 31.06 -10.01 0.94
N PHE A 180 30.71 -10.14 -0.35
CA PHE A 180 31.70 -10.17 -1.42
C PHE A 180 32.06 -8.79 -1.96
N LEU A 181 31.12 -7.85 -1.97
CA LEU A 181 31.31 -6.54 -2.60
C LEU A 181 31.32 -5.38 -1.59
N GLY A 182 31.04 -5.61 -0.31
CA GLY A 182 31.06 -4.56 0.73
C GLY A 182 32.47 -4.09 1.13
N GLY A 183 33.50 -4.91 0.90
CA GLY A 183 34.90 -4.58 1.22
C GLY A 183 35.69 -3.99 0.04
N GLN A 184 35.15 -3.97 -1.17
CA GLN A 184 35.86 -3.49 -2.35
C GLN A 184 35.81 -1.96 -2.41
N ARG A 185 36.85 -1.28 -1.91
CA ARG A 185 37.04 0.14 -2.20
C ARG A 185 37.35 0.29 -3.69
N LYS A 186 36.43 0.92 -4.45
CA LYS A 186 36.78 1.43 -5.79
C LYS A 186 37.90 2.46 -5.61
N ILE A 187 39.11 2.09 -6.03
CA ILE A 187 40.18 3.06 -6.25
C ILE A 187 39.67 3.96 -7.39
N LEU A 188 39.36 5.21 -7.08
CA LEU A 188 39.18 6.24 -8.11
C LEU A 188 40.52 6.39 -8.83
N ILE A 189 40.65 5.77 -9.99
CA ILE A 189 41.66 6.20 -10.95
C ILE A 189 41.07 7.45 -11.60
N LEU A 190 41.50 8.61 -11.11
CA LEU A 190 41.39 9.87 -11.83
C LEU A 190 42.33 9.76 -13.04
N LEU A 191 41.75 9.64 -14.24
CA LEU A 191 42.42 9.94 -15.51
C LEU A 191 42.00 11.34 -15.95
#